data_AF-A0A3Q0IRZ5-F1
#
_entry.id   AF-A0A3Q0IRZ5-F1
#
_cell.length_a   1.000
_cell.length_b   1.000
_cell.length_c   1.000
_cell.angle_alpha   90.00
_cell.angle_beta   90.00
_cell.angle_gamma   90.00
#
_symmetry.space_group_name_H-M   'P 1'
#
loop_
_entity.id
_entity.type
_entity.pdbx_description
1 polymer ?
#
loop_
_entity_poly.entity_id
_entity_poly.type
_entity_poly.pdbx_seq_one_letter_code
_entity_poly.pdbx_strand_id
1 'polypeptide(L)'
;MRFLSCMIESLNTILLTSSELFQLRTQLKELKTKESCDLFKVLYHSWTHSPVALIALCLLTQNYEHVCDLLRLFGDVEITLEFLTEIDKLVQLIESPIFTYLRLELLDVSHNPRYIPAEN
;
A
#
# COMPACT_ATOMS: atom_id res chain seq x y z
N MET A 1 -9.72 19.24 6.88
CA MET A 1 -9.21 17.99 6.27
C MET A 1 -7.85 17.55 6.81
N ARG A 2 -6.88 18.45 7.03
CA ARG A 2 -5.51 18.12 7.49
C ARG A 2 -5.42 17.24 8.75
N PHE A 3 -6.33 17.41 9.72
CA PHE A 3 -6.37 16.57 10.93
C PHE A 3 -6.62 15.09 10.61
N LEU A 4 -7.53 14.79 9.68
CA LEU A 4 -7.85 13.41 9.29
C LEU A 4 -6.64 12.78 8.60
N SER A 5 -6.00 13.47 7.64
CA SER A 5 -4.81 12.97 6.95
C SER A 5 -3.67 12.63 7.92
N CYS A 6 -3.36 13.52 8.86
CA CYS A 6 -2.33 13.28 9.89
C CYS A 6 -2.65 12.06 10.78
N MET A 7 -3.92 11.90 11.16
CA MET A 7 -4.36 10.73 11.93
C MET A 7 -4.21 9.44 11.11
N ILE A 8 -4.61 9.45 9.82
CA ILE A 8 -4.48 8.30 8.92
C ILE A 8 -3.01 7.95 8.68
N GLU A 9 -2.14 8.94 8.47
CA GLU A 9 -0.69 8.73 8.31
C GLU A 9 -0.07 8.09 9.55
N SER A 10 -0.46 8.56 10.73
CA SER A 10 -0.02 7.98 12.01
C SER A 10 -0.50 6.53 12.16
N LEU A 11 -1.78 6.26 11.90
CA LEU A 11 -2.33 4.91 11.95
C LEU A 11 -1.70 3.98 10.91
N ASN A 12 -1.43 4.47 9.71
CA ASN A 12 -0.76 3.71 8.67
C ASN A 12 0.67 3.34 9.07
N THR A 13 1.40 4.30 9.65
CA THR A 13 2.74 4.05 10.18
C THR A 13 2.71 3.00 11.28
N ILE A 14 1.77 3.09 12.21
CA ILE A 14 1.59 2.08 13.27
C ILE A 14 1.25 0.73 12.65
N LEU A 15 0.26 0.66 11.76
CA LEU A 15 -0.16 -0.56 11.08
C LEU A 15 1.01 -1.28 10.40
N LEU A 16 1.92 -0.53 9.78
CA LEU A 16 3.05 -1.08 9.03
C LEU A 16 4.27 -1.38 9.91
N THR A 17 4.53 -0.62 10.98
CA THR A 17 5.81 -0.74 11.72
C THR A 17 5.69 -1.39 13.08
N SER A 18 4.53 -1.32 13.75
CA SER A 18 4.32 -1.91 15.08
C SER A 18 4.40 -3.44 15.03
N SER A 19 5.17 -4.03 15.94
CA SER A 19 5.31 -5.49 16.04
C SER A 19 4.02 -6.15 16.56
N GLU A 20 3.28 -5.45 17.40
CA GLU A 20 2.00 -5.87 17.99
C GLU A 20 0.92 -6.15 16.93
N LEU A 21 1.03 -5.50 15.76
CA LEU A 21 0.08 -5.65 14.66
C LEU A 21 0.49 -6.70 13.62
N PHE A 22 1.50 -7.53 13.90
CA PHE A 22 1.94 -8.58 12.98
C PHE A 22 0.80 -9.52 12.55
N GLN A 23 0.01 -10.01 13.51
CA GLN A 23 -1.11 -10.92 13.20
C GLN A 23 -2.18 -10.22 12.34
N LEU A 24 -2.48 -8.96 12.65
CA LEU A 24 -3.45 -8.16 11.89
C LEU A 24 -2.98 -7.96 10.44
N ARG A 25 -1.70 -7.64 10.24
CA ARG A 25 -1.11 -7.51 8.90
C ARG A 25 -1.22 -8.80 8.11
N THR A 26 -0.97 -9.96 8.73
CA THR A 26 -1.11 -11.26 8.06
C THR A 26 -2.56 -11.52 7.65
N GLN A 27 -3.54 -11.22 8.52
CA GLN A 27 -4.96 -11.35 8.18
C GLN A 27 -5.40 -10.43 7.04
N LEU A 28 -4.92 -9.18 7.06
CA LEU A 28 -5.16 -8.21 5.99
C LEU A 28 -4.47 -8.62 4.69
N LYS A 29 -3.25 -9.14 4.75
CA LYS A 29 -2.52 -9.60 3.55
C LYS A 29 -3.28 -10.72 2.82
N GLU A 30 -3.89 -11.64 3.57
CA GLU A 30 -4.53 -12.82 3.01
C GLU A 30 -6.00 -12.61 2.61
N LEU A 31 -6.72 -11.68 3.25
CA LEU A 31 -8.15 -11.42 3.01
C LEU A 31 -9.05 -12.68 2.94
N LYS A 32 -8.70 -13.73 3.70
CA LYS A 32 -9.39 -15.04 3.62
C LYS A 32 -10.73 -15.09 4.36
N THR A 33 -10.92 -14.26 5.39
CA THR A 33 -12.12 -14.32 6.23
C THR A 33 -13.05 -13.14 5.96
N LYS A 34 -14.33 -13.30 6.33
CA LYS A 34 -15.30 -12.21 6.22
C LYS A 34 -14.87 -11.01 7.07
N GLU A 35 -14.36 -11.27 8.27
CA GLU A 35 -13.89 -10.23 9.19
C GLU A 35 -12.70 -9.45 8.60
N SER A 36 -11.73 -10.12 7.98
CA SER A 36 -10.58 -9.43 7.39
C SER A 36 -10.98 -8.61 6.16
N CYS A 37 -11.90 -9.11 5.34
CA CYS A 37 -12.49 -8.37 4.23
C CYS A 37 -13.28 -7.13 4.69
N ASP A 38 -14.10 -7.28 5.73
CA ASP A 38 -14.90 -6.16 6.24
C ASP A 38 -14.02 -5.11 6.93
N LEU A 39 -12.98 -5.54 7.67
CA LEU A 39 -11.96 -4.63 8.20
C LEU A 39 -11.22 -3.90 7.08
N PHE A 40 -10.80 -4.60 6.03
CA PHE A 40 -10.15 -3.97 4.88
C PHE A 40 -11.01 -2.87 4.27
N LYS A 41 -12.32 -3.11 4.07
CA LYS A 41 -13.23 -2.08 3.52
C LYS A 41 -13.31 -0.83 4.41
N VAL A 42 -13.36 -1.01 5.73
CA VAL A 42 -13.39 0.11 6.69
C VAL A 42 -12.09 0.90 6.64
N LEU A 43 -10.96 0.21 6.65
CA LEU A 43 -9.63 0.83 6.55
C LEU A 43 -9.48 1.54 5.20
N TYR A 44 -9.86 0.89 4.10
CA TYR A 44 -9.79 1.44 2.76
C TYR A 44 -10.56 2.76 2.66
N HIS A 45 -11.81 2.81 3.13
CA HIS A 45 -12.59 4.04 3.11
C HIS A 45 -11.94 5.15 3.94
N SER A 46 -11.46 4.81 5.14
CA SER A 46 -10.80 5.76 6.03
C SER A 46 -9.47 6.27 5.45
N TRP A 47 -8.73 5.42 4.74
CA TRP A 47 -7.42 5.72 4.17
C TRP A 47 -7.52 6.63 2.94
N THR A 48 -8.71 6.82 2.36
CA THR A 48 -8.91 7.75 1.23
C THR A 48 -8.55 9.20 1.55
N HIS A 49 -8.45 9.56 2.83
CA HIS A 49 -7.98 10.87 3.27
C HIS A 49 -6.46 11.08 3.14
N SER A 50 -5.70 10.04 2.78
CA SER A 50 -4.27 10.12 2.44
C SER A 50 -3.94 9.17 1.28
N PRO A 51 -3.68 9.68 0.06
CA PRO A 51 -3.38 8.87 -1.12
C PRO A 51 -2.24 7.85 -0.89
N VAL A 52 -1.18 8.28 -0.21
CA VAL A 52 -0.01 7.44 0.06
C VAL A 52 -0.35 6.33 1.05
N ALA A 53 -1.09 6.63 2.11
CA ALA A 53 -1.57 5.61 3.03
C ALA A 53 -2.42 4.57 2.31
N LEU A 54 -3.35 5.02 1.45
CA LEU A 54 -4.21 4.14 0.66
C LEU A 54 -3.40 3.19 -0.23
N ILE A 55 -2.39 3.70 -0.93
CA ILE A 55 -1.47 2.88 -1.72
C ILE A 55 -0.75 1.86 -0.81
N ALA A 56 -0.22 2.29 0.33
CA ALA A 56 0.48 1.41 1.26
C ALA A 56 -0.41 0.25 1.75
N LEU A 57 -1.68 0.53 2.05
CA LEU A 57 -2.66 -0.48 2.45
C LEU A 57 -2.97 -1.46 1.29
N CYS A 58 -3.08 -0.96 0.06
CA CYS A 58 -3.32 -1.80 -1.11
C CYS A 58 -2.12 -2.68 -1.45
N LEU A 59 -0.89 -2.15 -1.27
CA LEU A 59 0.34 -2.94 -1.37
C LEU A 59 0.39 -4.03 -0.28
N LEU A 60 0.02 -3.70 0.96
CA LEU A 60 -0.04 -4.66 2.08
C LEU A 60 -0.95 -5.86 1.78
N THR A 61 -2.05 -5.59 1.08
CA THR A 61 -3.12 -6.54 0.78
C THR A 61 -2.97 -7.17 -0.61
N GLN A 62 -1.84 -6.95 -1.28
CA GLN A 62 -1.49 -7.52 -2.59
C GLN A 62 -2.45 -7.12 -3.74
N ASN A 63 -3.15 -5.99 -3.61
CA ASN A 63 -4.07 -5.48 -4.62
C ASN A 63 -3.34 -4.66 -5.70
N TYR A 64 -2.39 -5.27 -6.41
CA TYR A 64 -1.46 -4.55 -7.29
C TYR A 64 -2.10 -3.88 -8.50
N GLU A 65 -3.13 -4.50 -9.09
CA GLU A 65 -3.86 -3.86 -10.19
C GLU A 65 -4.52 -2.56 -9.73
N HIS A 66 -5.15 -2.60 -8.55
CA HIS A 66 -5.77 -1.43 -7.95
C HIS A 66 -4.74 -0.36 -7.58
N VAL A 67 -3.55 -0.75 -7.12
CA VAL A 67 -2.43 0.20 -6.91
C VAL A 67 -2.05 0.90 -8.20
N CYS A 68 -1.96 0.19 -9.34
CA CYS A 68 -1.68 0.82 -10.62
C CYS A 68 -2.75 1.85 -11.02
N ASP A 69 -4.03 1.54 -10.79
CA ASP A 69 -5.13 2.45 -11.10
C ASP A 69 -5.13 3.67 -10.19
N LEU A 70 -4.86 3.49 -8.89
CA LEU A 70 -4.68 4.58 -7.94
C LEU A 70 -3.49 5.47 -8.31
N LEU A 71 -2.35 4.90 -8.71
CA LEU A 71 -1.18 5.68 -9.12
C LEU A 71 -1.47 6.53 -10.36
N ARG A 72 -2.25 6.01 -11.33
CA ARG A 72 -2.70 6.79 -12.48
C ARG A 72 -3.61 7.93 -12.07
N LEU A 73 -4.57 7.65 -11.19
CA LEU A 73 -5.49 8.65 -10.66
C LEU A 73 -4.76 9.75 -9.87
N PHE A 74 -3.73 9.39 -9.11
CA PHE A 74 -2.94 10.33 -8.32
C PHE A 74 -1.85 11.05 -9.12
N GLY A 75 -1.52 10.57 -10.32
CA GLY A 75 -0.60 11.26 -11.24
C GLY A 75 -1.08 12.67 -11.63
N ASP A 76 -2.39 12.92 -11.53
CA ASP A 76 -3.01 14.21 -11.83
C ASP A 76 -3.18 15.12 -10.58
N VAL A 77 -2.75 14.66 -9.40
CA VAL A 77 -2.85 15.43 -8.14
C VAL A 77 -1.75 16.48 -8.07
N GLU A 78 -2.08 17.65 -7.52
CA GLU A 78 -1.12 18.72 -7.27
C GLU A 78 0.06 18.22 -6.42
N ILE A 79 1.27 18.32 -6.97
CA ILE A 79 2.48 17.88 -6.28
C ILE A 79 2.83 18.90 -5.20
N THR A 80 2.53 18.56 -3.95
CA THR A 80 2.91 19.34 -2.77
C THR A 80 4.14 18.73 -2.09
N LEU A 81 4.87 19.54 -1.30
CA LEU A 81 6.00 19.04 -0.50
C LEU A 81 5.57 17.94 0.48
N GLU A 82 4.38 18.06 1.06
CA GLU A 82 3.80 17.07 1.97
C GLU A 82 3.57 15.75 1.24
N PHE A 83 3.01 15.79 0.03
CA PHE A 83 2.83 14.60 -0.81
C PHE A 83 4.17 13.93 -1.16
N LEU A 84 5.18 14.70 -1.59
CA LEU A 84 6.52 14.17 -1.90
C LEU A 84 7.18 13.50 -0.68
N THR A 85 7.00 14.09 0.50
CA THR A 85 7.53 13.54 1.75
C THR A 85 6.88 12.20 2.09
N GLU A 86 5.56 12.08 1.92
CA GLU A 86 4.86 10.81 2.14
C GLU A 86 5.27 9.74 1.12
N ILE A 87 5.44 10.12 -0.16
CA ILE A 87 5.95 9.20 -1.18
C ILE A 87 7.35 8.68 -0.82
N ASP A 88 8.26 9.54 -0.36
CA ASP A 88 9.60 9.12 0.07
C ASP A 88 9.53 8.10 1.23
N LYS A 89 8.66 8.34 2.22
CA LYS A 89 8.40 7.37 3.30
C LYS A 89 7.86 6.04 2.76
N LEU A 90 6.97 6.06 1.77
CA LEU A 90 6.45 4.85 1.15
C LEU A 90 7.55 4.07 0.42
N VAL A 91 8.42 4.76 -0.33
CA VAL A 91 9.57 4.13 -1.00
C VAL A 91 10.49 3.48 0.03
N GLN A 92 10.83 4.19 1.11
CA GLN A 92 11.62 3.63 2.21
C GLN A 92 10.95 2.40 2.84
N LEU A 93 9.62 2.42 2.99
CA LEU A 93 8.87 1.26 3.49
C LEU A 93 8.93 0.08 2.52
N ILE A 94 8.81 0.30 1.21
CA ILE A 94 8.93 -0.74 0.18
C ILE A 94 10.29 -1.43 0.28
N GLU A 95 11.35 -0.68 0.59
CA GLU A 95 12.68 -1.21 0.80
C GLU A 95 12.86 -1.92 2.16
N SER A 96 11.95 -1.70 3.11
CA SER A 96 12.02 -2.30 4.44
C SER A 96 11.50 -3.75 4.47
N PRO A 97 11.79 -4.52 5.54
CA PRO A 97 11.41 -5.93 5.63
C PRO A 97 9.90 -6.20 5.49
N ILE A 98 9.03 -5.24 5.83
CA ILE A 98 7.58 -5.42 5.73
C ILE A 98 7.13 -5.74 4.31
N PHE A 99 7.79 -5.20 3.29
CA PHE A 99 7.45 -5.42 1.89
C PHE A 99 8.46 -6.35 1.19
N THR A 100 9.18 -7.19 1.94
CA THR A 100 10.09 -8.20 1.35
C THR A 100 9.36 -9.09 0.34
N TYR A 101 8.13 -9.51 0.64
CA TYR A 101 7.34 -10.34 -0.28
C TYR A 101 7.04 -9.61 -1.60
N LEU A 102 6.66 -8.33 -1.54
CA LEU A 102 6.42 -7.51 -2.72
C LEU A 102 7.67 -7.44 -3.60
N ARG A 103 8.85 -7.23 -2.99
CA ARG A 103 10.12 -7.19 -3.73
C ARG A 103 10.42 -8.53 -4.40
N LEU A 104 10.16 -9.64 -3.72
CA LEU A 104 10.33 -10.99 -4.28
C LEU A 104 9.36 -11.27 -5.42
N GLU A 105 8.09 -10.87 -5.28
CA GLU A 105 7.06 -11.02 -6.32
C GLU A 105 7.37 -10.18 -7.55
N LEU A 106 7.93 -8.97 -7.38
CA LEU A 106 8.40 -8.14 -8.50
C LEU A 106 9.61 -8.76 -9.24
N LEU A 107 10.40 -9.59 -8.57
CA LEU A 107 11.50 -10.35 -9.19
C LEU A 107 11.03 -11.63 -9.88
N ASP A 108 9.84 -12.15 -9.54
CA ASP A 108 9.25 -13.30 -10.23
C ASP A 108 8.60 -12.87 -11.55
N VAL A 109 9.47 -12.65 -12.53
CA VAL A 109 9.13 -12.28 -13.90
C VAL A 109 8.20 -13.30 -14.58
N SER A 110 8.23 -14.57 -14.14
CA SER A 110 7.50 -15.66 -14.80
C SER A 110 5.99 -15.67 -14.53
N HIS A 111 5.55 -15.04 -13.44
CA HIS A 111 4.13 -14.88 -13.08
C HIS A 111 3.57 -13.50 -13.39
N ASN A 112 4.33 -12.60 -14.02
CA ASN A 112 3.88 -11.25 -14.33
C ASN A 112 3.32 -11.17 -15.77
N PRO A 113 1.98 -11.10 -15.97
CA PRO A 113 1.37 -11.08 -17.31
C PRO A 113 1.72 -9.85 -18.15
N ARG A 114 2.41 -8.85 -17.57
CA ARG A 114 2.90 -7.65 -18.28
C ARG A 114 4.37 -7.72 -18.69
N TYR A 115 5.07 -8.83 -18.47
CA TYR A 115 6.42 -8.98 -19.00
C TYR A 115 6.36 -9.18 -20.52
N ILE A 116 6.74 -8.16 -21.26
CA ILE A 116 7.08 -8.29 -22.68
C ILE A 116 8.52 -8.83 -22.69
N PRO A 117 8.78 -10.06 -23.16
CA PRO A 117 10.15 -10.51 -23.33
C PRO A 117 10.84 -9.57 -24.31
N ALA A 118 12.03 -9.09 -23.96
CA ALA A 118 12.88 -8.39 -24.93
C ALA A 118 13.12 -9.37 -26.09
N GLU A 119 12.57 -9.04 -27.27
CA GLU A 119 12.79 -9.80 -28.49
C GLU A 119 14.29 -9.83 -28.80
N ASN A 120 14.85 -11.04 -28.87
CA ASN A 120 16.19 -11.31 -29.42
C ASN A 120 16.11 -11.45 -30.94
#